data_AF-A0A645E068-F1
#
_entry.id   AF-A0A645E068-F1
#
_cell.length_a   1.000
_cell.length_b   1.000
_cell.length_c   1.000
_cell.angle_alpha   90.00
_cell.angle_beta   90.00
_cell.angle_gamma   90.00
#
_symmetry.space_group_name_H-M   'P 1'
#
loop_
_entity.id
_entity.type
_entity.pdbx_description
1 polymer ?
#
loop_
_entity_poly.entity_id
_entity_poly.type
_entity_poly.pdbx_seq_one_letter_code
_entity_poly.pdbx_strand_id
1 'polypeptide(L)'
;MRGNIKEKVLKSKTGSLLNKEINSFSYFNNFFYTTPVIIGEEYKKFLRKNFNTILTAASKTDYLIGGNVSTQKKFGYNFKGQLSRIGTIDSKGDSLITKYTYVTDLPSSQIASNFVYKNMIDSNIISYLLKEEVYIKKSGSSSETLISGRRYIYTNPVTSNKRIVRLSKVELYDYSNSSWFSDIEYTQFDNKGNVLESKDKNGQFSCYVWGYNGLYLVAKVEGGLSLDWLKLAINGLSDISTTPLSGAMINDAQNIIKKRWPSVKMTVYEYIPFVGLSKIINPSGKVTEYLYNASGKLKGIKDGNNQLLNEYFYSSDNKL
;
A
#
# COMPACT_ATOMS: atom_id res chain seq x y z
N MET A 1 -7.62 -10.04 -26.76
CA MET A 1 -7.84 -10.26 -25.31
C MET A 1 -7.13 -11.54 -24.93
N ARG A 2 -6.23 -11.50 -23.95
CA ARG A 2 -5.68 -12.74 -23.35
C ARG A 2 -6.79 -13.32 -22.47
N GLY A 3 -7.19 -14.57 -22.72
CA GLY A 3 -8.27 -15.22 -21.96
C GLY A 3 -7.89 -15.50 -20.50
N ASN A 4 -8.89 -15.74 -19.66
CA ASN A 4 -8.66 -16.15 -18.27
C ASN A 4 -8.33 -17.66 -18.18
N ILE A 5 -7.34 -18.02 -17.37
CA ILE A 5 -6.96 -19.42 -17.13
C ILE A 5 -8.02 -20.07 -16.23
N LYS A 6 -8.81 -21.00 -16.79
CA LYS A 6 -9.84 -21.78 -16.06
C LYS A 6 -9.29 -23.01 -15.35
N GLU A 7 -8.24 -23.63 -15.88
CA GLU A 7 -7.67 -24.85 -15.32
C GLU A 7 -6.16 -24.84 -15.49
N LYS A 8 -5.45 -25.26 -14.44
CA LYS A 8 -4.01 -25.54 -14.45
C LYS A 8 -3.77 -26.89 -13.79
N VAL A 9 -2.99 -27.75 -14.44
CA VAL A 9 -2.70 -29.10 -13.98
C VAL A 9 -1.19 -29.32 -13.96
N LEU A 10 -0.68 -29.89 -12.88
CA LEU A 10 0.68 -30.40 -12.76
C LEU A 10 0.66 -31.92 -12.66
N LYS A 11 1.50 -32.59 -13.45
CA LYS A 11 1.66 -34.04 -13.46
C LYS A 11 3.10 -34.45 -13.17
N SER A 12 3.28 -35.63 -12.61
CA SER A 12 4.58 -36.28 -12.47
C SER A 12 5.15 -36.66 -13.85
N LYS A 13 6.43 -37.05 -13.89
CA LYS A 13 7.05 -37.63 -15.09
C LYS A 13 6.32 -38.89 -15.57
N THR A 14 5.67 -39.61 -14.66
CA THR A 14 4.89 -40.83 -14.95
C THR A 14 3.43 -40.54 -15.32
N GLY A 15 3.02 -39.26 -15.38
CA GLY A 15 1.67 -38.84 -15.79
C GLY A 15 0.63 -38.76 -14.67
N SER A 16 0.99 -39.13 -13.44
CA SER A 16 0.12 -39.01 -12.25
C SER A 16 -0.15 -37.54 -11.93
N LEU A 17 -1.38 -37.19 -11.54
CA LEU A 17 -1.71 -35.84 -11.08
C LEU A 17 -0.98 -35.54 -9.77
N LEU A 18 -0.34 -34.38 -9.70
CA LEU A 18 0.30 -33.86 -8.49
C LEU A 18 -0.51 -32.69 -7.93
N ASN A 19 -0.99 -31.82 -8.82
CA ASN A 19 -1.75 -30.64 -8.46
C ASN A 19 -2.77 -30.28 -9.55
N LYS A 20 -3.95 -29.81 -9.14
CA LYS A 20 -4.97 -29.24 -10.02
C LYS A 20 -5.54 -27.96 -9.44
N GLU A 21 -5.59 -26.91 -10.23
CA GLU A 21 -6.25 -25.64 -9.92
C GLU A 21 -7.38 -25.38 -10.91
N ILE A 22 -8.55 -24.95 -10.41
CA ILE A 22 -9.72 -24.60 -11.23
C ILE A 22 -10.20 -23.21 -10.82
N ASN A 23 -10.44 -22.35 -11.81
CA ASN A 23 -10.95 -21.00 -11.62
C ASN A 23 -12.30 -20.81 -12.32
N SER A 24 -13.27 -20.27 -11.58
CA SER A 24 -14.59 -19.88 -12.08
C SER A 24 -14.69 -18.38 -12.18
N PHE A 25 -15.24 -17.89 -13.28
CA PHE A 25 -15.40 -16.46 -13.55
C PHE A 25 -16.87 -16.14 -13.82
N SER A 26 -17.27 -14.91 -13.48
CA SER A 26 -18.56 -14.35 -13.87
C SER A 26 -18.36 -12.97 -14.48
N TYR A 27 -19.37 -12.48 -15.19
CA TYR A 27 -19.38 -11.10 -15.68
C TYR A 27 -19.81 -10.16 -14.57
N PHE A 28 -19.01 -9.13 -14.33
CA PHE A 28 -19.41 -8.04 -13.48
C PHE A 28 -20.28 -7.06 -14.28
N ASN A 29 -21.57 -7.01 -13.96
CA ASN A 29 -22.53 -6.15 -14.63
C ASN A 29 -22.44 -4.73 -14.05
N ASN A 30 -21.54 -3.89 -14.58
CA ASN A 30 -21.69 -2.44 -14.45
C ASN A 30 -22.48 -1.93 -15.66
N PHE A 31 -23.70 -1.48 -15.43
CA PHE A 31 -24.44 -0.72 -16.44
C PHE A 31 -23.81 0.67 -16.52
N PHE A 32 -23.05 0.92 -17.58
CA PHE A 32 -22.73 2.29 -17.98
C PHE A 32 -23.65 2.65 -19.14
N TYR A 33 -24.42 3.73 -18.98
CA TYR A 33 -25.02 4.39 -20.12
C TYR A 33 -23.87 4.98 -20.93
N THR A 34 -23.64 4.50 -22.16
CA THR A 34 -22.72 5.23 -23.03
C THR A 34 -23.39 6.52 -23.46
N THR A 35 -22.57 7.55 -23.62
CA THR A 35 -22.95 8.88 -24.11
C THR A 35 -23.93 8.75 -25.28
N PRO A 36 -25.03 9.53 -25.29
CA PRO A 36 -25.94 9.53 -26.43
C PRO A 36 -25.14 9.90 -27.68
N VAL A 37 -25.29 9.10 -28.74
CA VAL A 37 -24.79 9.48 -30.05
C VAL A 37 -25.96 10.14 -30.76
N ILE A 38 -25.83 11.43 -31.05
CA ILE A 38 -26.78 12.17 -31.90
C ILE A 38 -26.35 11.91 -33.34
N ILE A 39 -27.19 11.22 -34.11
CA ILE A 39 -27.05 11.11 -35.56
C ILE A 39 -28.39 11.60 -36.16
N GLY A 40 -28.44 12.85 -36.61
CA GLY A 40 -29.69 13.48 -37.08
C GLY A 40 -30.69 13.76 -35.95
N GLU A 41 -31.99 13.62 -36.22
CA GLU A 41 -33.09 13.88 -35.27
C GLU A 41 -33.43 12.68 -34.35
N GLU A 42 -32.75 11.54 -34.48
CA GLU A 42 -33.04 10.36 -33.67
C GLU A 42 -32.17 10.29 -32.40
N TYR A 43 -32.85 10.20 -31.24
CA TYR A 43 -32.23 9.91 -29.95
C TYR A 43 -32.09 8.40 -29.73
N LYS A 44 -30.87 7.84 -29.78
CA LYS A 44 -30.60 6.43 -29.44
C LYS A 44 -29.69 6.30 -28.23
N LYS A 45 -30.22 5.77 -27.12
CA LYS A 45 -29.41 5.27 -26.00
C LYS A 45 -28.85 3.91 -26.36
N PHE A 46 -27.54 3.80 -26.45
CA PHE A 46 -26.86 2.51 -26.49
C PHE A 46 -26.46 2.11 -25.06
N LEU A 47 -26.85 0.90 -24.64
CA LEU A 47 -26.28 0.25 -23.47
C LEU A 47 -25.08 -0.58 -23.95
N ARG A 48 -23.86 -0.04 -23.87
CA ARG A 48 -22.68 -0.91 -23.99
C ARG A 48 -22.41 -1.58 -22.66
N LYS A 49 -22.62 -2.89 -22.64
CA LYS A 49 -22.26 -3.74 -21.51
C LYS A 49 -20.76 -4.00 -21.57
N ASN A 50 -19.97 -3.34 -20.72
CA ASN A 50 -18.57 -3.69 -20.54
C ASN A 50 -18.49 -4.95 -19.67
N PHE A 51 -18.12 -6.08 -20.28
CA PHE A 51 -18.00 -7.38 -19.62
C PHE A 51 -16.63 -7.51 -18.94
N ASN A 52 -16.42 -6.83 -17.83
CA ASN A 52 -15.26 -7.15 -16.98
C ASN A 52 -15.54 -8.48 -16.28
N THR A 53 -14.70 -9.48 -16.53
CA THR A 53 -14.79 -10.78 -15.84
C THR A 53 -14.18 -10.69 -14.46
N ILE A 54 -14.88 -11.19 -13.44
CA ILE A 54 -14.41 -11.30 -12.06
C ILE A 54 -14.25 -12.78 -11.68
N LEU A 55 -13.19 -13.10 -10.95
CA LEU A 55 -12.97 -14.44 -10.40
C LEU A 55 -13.97 -14.67 -9.27
N THR A 56 -14.84 -15.68 -9.35
CA THR A 56 -15.88 -15.95 -8.35
C THR A 56 -15.54 -17.13 -7.45
N ALA A 57 -14.78 -18.10 -7.96
CA ALA A 57 -14.26 -19.20 -7.18
C ALA A 57 -12.91 -19.68 -7.71
N ALA A 58 -12.11 -20.23 -6.82
CA ALA A 58 -10.92 -20.98 -7.17
C ALA A 58 -10.84 -22.24 -6.29
N SER A 59 -10.46 -23.38 -6.85
CA SER A 59 -10.14 -24.57 -6.06
C SER A 59 -8.74 -25.04 -6.38
N LYS A 60 -8.08 -25.60 -5.35
CA LYS A 60 -6.79 -26.28 -5.47
C LYS A 60 -6.93 -27.66 -4.85
N THR A 61 -6.43 -28.68 -5.55
CA THR A 61 -6.35 -30.06 -5.06
C THR A 61 -4.91 -30.54 -5.21
N ASP A 62 -4.31 -30.92 -4.08
CA ASP A 62 -3.00 -31.56 -4.02
C ASP A 62 -3.21 -33.07 -3.82
N TYR A 63 -2.62 -33.87 -4.72
CA TYR A 63 -2.79 -35.32 -4.77
C TYR A 63 -1.59 -35.98 -4.10
N LEU A 64 -1.81 -36.62 -2.95
CA LEU A 64 -0.76 -37.24 -2.14
C LEU A 64 -0.99 -38.75 -2.03
N ILE A 65 0.10 -39.49 -1.74
CA ILE A 65 0.02 -40.92 -1.43
C ILE A 65 -0.63 -41.04 -0.04
N GLY A 66 -1.90 -41.49 0.00
CA GLY A 66 -2.68 -41.62 1.24
C GLY A 66 -3.88 -40.68 1.36
N GLY A 67 -4.11 -39.80 0.39
CA GLY A 67 -5.31 -38.95 0.34
C GLY A 67 -5.08 -37.62 -0.35
N ASN A 68 -6.17 -36.97 -0.77
CA ASN A 68 -6.10 -35.66 -1.42
C ASN A 68 -6.38 -34.55 -0.40
N VAL A 69 -5.69 -33.44 -0.52
CA VAL A 69 -5.98 -32.22 0.24
C VAL A 69 -6.60 -31.20 -0.71
N SER A 70 -7.74 -30.64 -0.34
CA SER A 70 -8.42 -29.64 -1.16
C SER A 70 -8.68 -28.36 -0.41
N THR A 71 -8.62 -27.25 -1.13
CA THR A 71 -8.95 -25.92 -0.64
C THR A 71 -9.85 -25.24 -1.64
N GLN A 72 -10.93 -24.64 -1.17
CA GLN A 72 -11.87 -23.90 -2.01
C GLN A 72 -11.91 -22.45 -1.58
N LYS A 73 -11.79 -21.53 -2.53
CA LYS A 73 -11.94 -20.09 -2.36
C LYS A 73 -13.20 -19.61 -3.07
N LYS A 74 -13.96 -18.75 -2.40
CA LYS A 74 -15.08 -17.98 -2.97
C LYS A 74 -14.79 -16.50 -2.82
N PHE A 75 -15.00 -15.75 -3.90
CA PHE A 75 -14.74 -14.32 -3.96
C PHE A 75 -16.07 -13.56 -4.07
N GLY A 76 -16.26 -12.57 -3.22
CA GLY A 76 -17.39 -11.64 -3.23
C GLY A 76 -16.93 -10.25 -3.62
N TYR A 77 -17.79 -9.50 -4.30
CA TYR A 77 -17.51 -8.15 -4.76
C TYR A 77 -18.66 -7.22 -4.37
N ASN A 78 -18.35 -5.94 -4.13
CA ASN A 78 -19.36 -4.92 -3.89
C ASN A 78 -20.00 -4.43 -5.21
N PHE A 79 -20.94 -3.49 -5.11
CA PHE A 79 -21.65 -2.94 -6.28
C PHE A 79 -20.76 -2.11 -7.23
N LYS A 80 -19.53 -1.77 -6.83
CA LYS A 80 -18.52 -1.13 -7.68
C LYS A 80 -17.56 -2.13 -8.33
N GLY A 81 -17.67 -3.41 -7.98
CA GLY A 81 -16.81 -4.48 -8.51
C GLY A 81 -15.50 -4.62 -7.76
N GLN A 82 -15.41 -4.03 -6.57
CA GLN A 82 -14.25 -4.14 -5.70
C GLN A 82 -14.38 -5.41 -4.87
N LEU A 83 -13.28 -6.13 -4.69
CA LEU A 83 -13.25 -7.36 -3.91
C LEU A 83 -13.65 -7.08 -2.45
N SER A 84 -14.81 -7.56 -2.03
CA SER A 84 -15.36 -7.32 -0.68
C SER A 84 -15.19 -8.52 0.25
N ARG A 85 -14.97 -9.72 -0.30
CA ARG A 85 -14.86 -10.94 0.50
C ARG A 85 -14.01 -12.02 -0.17
N ILE A 86 -13.19 -12.71 0.61
CA ILE A 86 -12.60 -14.02 0.25
C ILE A 86 -12.98 -15.00 1.36
N GLY A 87 -13.74 -16.04 1.03
CA GLY A 87 -13.94 -17.19 1.92
C GLY A 87 -13.10 -18.36 1.45
N THR A 88 -12.26 -18.91 2.33
CA THR A 88 -11.47 -20.12 2.09
C THR A 88 -12.01 -21.23 2.98
N ILE A 89 -12.39 -22.37 2.41
CA ILE A 89 -12.87 -23.55 3.13
C ILE A 89 -11.79 -24.63 3.04
N ASP A 90 -11.42 -25.19 4.17
CA ASP A 90 -10.47 -26.30 4.26
C ASP A 90 -11.17 -27.67 4.15
N SER A 91 -10.38 -28.75 4.14
CA SER A 91 -10.91 -30.11 4.03
C SER A 91 -11.69 -30.60 5.26
N LYS A 92 -11.70 -29.84 6.36
CA LYS A 92 -12.50 -30.11 7.57
C LYS A 92 -13.83 -29.33 7.58
N GLY A 93 -14.06 -28.47 6.60
CA GLY A 93 -15.24 -27.62 6.50
C GLY A 93 -15.15 -26.32 7.31
N ASP A 94 -14.02 -26.07 7.97
CA ASP A 94 -13.77 -24.78 8.63
C ASP A 94 -13.47 -23.72 7.57
N SER A 95 -13.94 -22.50 7.80
CA SER A 95 -13.77 -21.38 6.89
C SER A 95 -12.91 -20.28 7.49
N LEU A 96 -11.94 -19.79 6.72
CA LEU A 96 -11.24 -18.53 6.94
C LEU A 96 -11.80 -17.48 5.98
N ILE A 97 -12.32 -16.37 6.51
CA ILE A 97 -13.08 -15.38 5.75
C ILE A 97 -12.42 -14.02 5.91
N THR A 98 -11.87 -13.46 4.84
CA THR A 98 -11.39 -12.08 4.81
C THR A 98 -12.46 -11.19 4.20
N LYS A 99 -12.81 -10.09 4.87
CA LYS A 99 -13.72 -9.05 4.40
C LYS A 99 -12.96 -7.76 4.19
N TYR A 100 -13.33 -7.05 3.13
CA TYR A 100 -12.77 -5.75 2.76
C TYR A 100 -13.90 -4.74 2.69
N THR A 101 -13.68 -3.58 3.32
CA THR A 101 -14.65 -2.48 3.33
C THR A 101 -14.03 -1.26 2.70
N TYR A 102 -14.68 -0.71 1.69
CA TYR A 102 -14.31 0.53 1.01
C TYR A 102 -15.25 1.66 1.41
N VAL A 103 -14.87 2.90 1.07
CA VAL A 103 -15.73 4.08 1.30
C VAL A 103 -17.09 3.97 0.61
N THR A 104 -17.14 3.28 -0.53
CA THR A 104 -18.39 3.07 -1.29
C THR A 104 -19.34 2.10 -0.61
N ASP A 105 -18.85 1.24 0.29
CA ASP A 105 -19.69 0.28 1.03
C ASP A 105 -20.40 0.93 2.23
N LEU A 106 -20.06 2.19 2.55
CA LEU A 106 -20.63 2.89 3.67
C LEU A 106 -22.02 3.46 3.34
N PRO A 107 -22.94 3.55 4.33
CA PRO A 107 -24.20 4.24 4.16
C PRO A 107 -23.99 5.72 3.80
N SER A 108 -24.89 6.27 2.97
CA SER A 108 -24.83 7.68 2.54
C SER A 108 -24.79 8.67 3.71
N SER A 109 -25.44 8.35 4.83
CA SER A 109 -25.42 9.17 6.05
C SER A 109 -24.03 9.24 6.69
N GLN A 110 -23.26 8.15 6.67
CA GLN A 110 -21.88 8.11 7.19
C GLN A 110 -20.91 8.84 6.27
N ILE A 111 -21.13 8.76 4.95
CA ILE A 111 -20.35 9.51 3.97
C ILE A 111 -20.62 11.01 4.14
N ALA A 112 -21.88 11.41 4.31
CA ALA A 112 -22.27 12.81 4.47
C ALA A 112 -21.74 13.45 5.76
N SER A 113 -21.67 12.68 6.86
CA SER A 113 -21.17 13.17 8.16
C SER A 113 -19.65 13.19 8.28
N ASN A 114 -18.91 12.62 7.32
CA ASN A 114 -17.45 12.59 7.34
C ASN A 114 -16.88 13.28 6.10
N PHE A 115 -16.27 14.46 6.30
CA PHE A 115 -15.71 15.26 5.22
C PHE A 115 -14.64 14.53 4.40
N VAL A 116 -13.82 13.68 5.03
CA VAL A 116 -12.78 12.90 4.32
C VAL A 116 -13.44 11.87 3.39
N TYR A 117 -14.44 11.13 3.88
CA TYR A 117 -15.17 10.16 3.06
C TYR A 117 -15.91 10.83 1.90
N LYS A 118 -16.52 11.99 2.14
CA LYS A 118 -17.12 12.80 1.08
C LYS A 118 -16.09 13.18 0.02
N ASN A 119 -14.92 13.70 0.42
CA ASN A 119 -13.85 14.07 -0.52
C ASN A 119 -13.29 12.87 -1.29
N MET A 120 -13.19 11.70 -0.65
CA MET A 120 -12.78 10.45 -1.31
C MET A 120 -13.75 10.09 -2.42
N ILE A 121 -15.07 10.16 -2.17
CA ILE A 121 -16.09 9.93 -3.19
C ILE A 121 -16.04 11.00 -4.29
N ASP A 122 -16.06 12.28 -3.93
CA ASP A 122 -16.08 13.41 -4.86
C ASP A 122 -14.83 13.44 -5.77
N SER A 123 -13.71 12.93 -5.28
CA SER A 123 -12.44 12.84 -6.01
C SER A 123 -12.19 11.47 -6.66
N ASN A 124 -13.17 10.55 -6.62
CA ASN A 124 -13.06 9.18 -7.13
C ASN A 124 -11.90 8.35 -6.52
N ILE A 125 -11.52 8.65 -5.28
CA ILE A 125 -10.54 7.91 -4.47
C ILE A 125 -11.28 6.79 -3.73
N ILE A 126 -11.84 5.86 -4.49
CA ILE A 126 -12.73 4.82 -3.96
C ILE A 126 -12.03 3.48 -3.70
N SER A 127 -10.80 3.30 -4.22
CA SER A 127 -10.03 2.05 -4.10
C SER A 127 -9.33 1.87 -2.75
N TYR A 128 -9.32 2.90 -1.90
CA TYR A 128 -8.70 2.84 -0.58
C TYR A 128 -9.54 1.98 0.37
N LEU A 129 -8.90 1.01 0.99
CA LEU A 129 -9.52 0.17 2.02
C LEU A 129 -9.71 0.99 3.28
N LEU A 130 -10.89 0.90 3.89
CA LEU A 130 -11.17 1.38 5.24
C LEU A 130 -10.97 0.28 6.28
N LYS A 131 -11.29 -0.97 5.92
CA LYS A 131 -11.13 -2.13 6.79
C LYS A 131 -10.71 -3.38 6.02
N GLU A 132 -9.89 -4.19 6.67
CA GLU A 132 -9.60 -5.57 6.33
C GLU A 132 -9.85 -6.41 7.59
N GLU A 133 -10.81 -7.33 7.58
CA GLU A 133 -11.19 -8.10 8.76
C GLU A 133 -11.17 -9.60 8.43
N VAL A 134 -10.53 -10.40 9.28
CA VAL A 134 -10.35 -11.84 9.09
C VAL A 134 -11.14 -12.59 10.16
N TYR A 135 -12.02 -13.46 9.72
CA TYR A 135 -12.91 -14.25 10.56
C TYR A 135 -12.64 -15.74 10.41
N ILE A 136 -12.85 -16.49 11.49
CA ILE A 136 -13.02 -17.95 11.45
C ILE A 136 -14.50 -18.27 11.58
N LYS A 137 -14.96 -19.23 10.78
CA LYS A 137 -16.27 -19.87 10.95
C LYS A 137 -16.07 -21.38 11.01
N LYS A 138 -16.44 -21.97 12.14
CA LYS A 138 -16.34 -23.42 12.35
C LYS A 138 -17.42 -24.17 11.57
N SER A 139 -17.08 -25.37 11.10
CA SER A 139 -18.03 -26.27 10.46
C SER A 139 -19.26 -26.47 11.35
N GLY A 140 -20.46 -26.38 10.77
CA GLY A 140 -21.74 -26.49 11.50
C GLY A 140 -22.17 -25.24 12.29
N SER A 141 -21.31 -24.23 12.45
CA SER A 141 -21.68 -22.96 13.10
C SER A 141 -22.29 -21.97 12.11
N SER A 142 -23.24 -21.16 12.57
CA SER A 142 -23.74 -19.98 11.82
C SER A 142 -22.89 -18.72 12.07
N SER A 143 -22.16 -18.67 13.18
CA SER A 143 -21.42 -17.50 13.64
C SER A 143 -20.01 -17.39 13.05
N GLU A 144 -19.60 -16.15 12.78
CA GLU A 144 -18.23 -15.79 12.37
C GLU A 144 -17.53 -15.09 13.55
N THR A 145 -16.32 -15.53 13.90
CA THR A 145 -15.52 -14.93 14.96
C THR A 145 -14.38 -14.13 14.35
N LEU A 146 -14.29 -12.83 14.65
CA LEU A 146 -13.18 -11.97 14.21
C LEU A 146 -11.90 -12.41 14.93
N ILE A 147 -10.83 -12.69 14.19
CA ILE A 147 -9.54 -13.14 14.74
C ILE A 147 -8.38 -12.20 14.40
N SER A 148 -8.54 -11.33 13.42
CA SER A 148 -7.55 -10.33 13.04
C SER A 148 -8.24 -9.25 12.22
N GLY A 149 -7.69 -8.05 12.23
CA GLY A 149 -8.16 -7.00 11.36
C GLY A 149 -7.26 -5.79 11.36
N ARG A 150 -7.42 -4.97 10.32
CA ARG A 150 -6.78 -3.68 10.13
C ARG A 150 -7.84 -2.64 9.80
N ARG A 151 -7.77 -1.47 10.44
CA ARG A 151 -8.54 -0.29 10.05
C ARG A 151 -7.61 0.79 9.56
N TYR A 152 -8.01 1.44 8.48
CA TYR A 152 -7.26 2.52 7.86
C TYR A 152 -8.08 3.79 7.99
N ILE A 153 -7.57 4.73 8.76
CA ILE A 153 -8.18 6.03 8.97
C ILE A 153 -7.44 7.03 8.10
N TYR A 154 -8.19 7.82 7.34
CA TYR A 154 -7.64 8.78 6.39
C TYR A 154 -7.89 10.21 6.85
N THR A 155 -7.08 11.11 6.34
CA THR A 155 -7.19 12.56 6.50
C THR A 155 -6.97 13.28 5.18
N ASN A 156 -7.43 14.53 5.11
CA ASN A 156 -7.07 15.48 4.06
C ASN A 156 -6.15 16.54 4.66
N PRO A 157 -4.82 16.33 4.68
CA PRO A 157 -3.90 17.23 5.37
C PRO A 157 -3.75 18.58 4.66
N VAL A 158 -4.11 18.67 3.38
CA VAL A 158 -4.00 19.89 2.58
C VAL A 158 -5.41 20.41 2.27
N THR A 159 -5.85 21.42 3.03
CA THR A 159 -7.20 21.97 2.94
C THR A 159 -7.51 22.59 1.57
N SER A 160 -6.50 23.19 0.92
CA SER A 160 -6.61 23.77 -0.43
C SER A 160 -6.75 22.71 -1.53
N ASN A 161 -6.39 21.45 -1.28
CA ASN A 161 -6.48 20.37 -2.24
C ASN A 161 -7.06 19.09 -1.62
N LYS A 162 -8.40 19.00 -1.66
CA LYS A 162 -9.19 17.88 -1.14
C LYS A 162 -8.91 16.53 -1.81
N ARG A 163 -8.20 16.51 -2.94
CA ARG A 163 -7.77 15.26 -3.61
C ARG A 163 -6.55 14.63 -2.94
N ILE A 164 -5.86 15.38 -2.08
CA ILE A 164 -4.76 14.87 -1.28
C ILE A 164 -5.37 14.18 -0.05
N VAL A 165 -5.67 12.89 -0.19
CA VAL A 165 -6.04 12.00 0.90
C VAL A 165 -4.79 11.25 1.34
N ARG A 166 -4.56 11.19 2.66
CA ARG A 166 -3.44 10.46 3.28
C ARG A 166 -3.94 9.57 4.40
N LEU A 167 -3.24 8.48 4.62
CA LEU A 167 -3.43 7.64 5.79
C LEU A 167 -2.99 8.44 7.03
N SER A 168 -3.86 8.59 8.02
CA SER A 168 -3.56 9.25 9.29
C SER A 168 -3.32 8.27 10.42
N LYS A 169 -3.95 7.08 10.37
CA LYS A 169 -3.79 6.08 11.42
C LYS A 169 -4.11 4.68 10.89
N VAL A 170 -3.37 3.70 11.38
CA VAL A 170 -3.67 2.28 11.21
C VAL A 170 -3.95 1.69 12.59
N GLU A 171 -5.08 1.00 12.70
CA GLU A 171 -5.40 0.23 13.91
C GLU A 171 -5.35 -1.26 13.59
N LEU A 172 -4.89 -2.05 14.57
CA LEU A 172 -4.91 -3.50 14.52
C LEU A 172 -5.89 -4.04 15.55
N TYR A 173 -6.52 -5.16 15.23
CA TYR A 173 -7.38 -5.89 16.15
C TYR A 173 -6.56 -6.81 17.06
N ASP A 174 -6.71 -6.64 18.37
CA ASP A 174 -6.21 -7.56 19.38
C ASP A 174 -7.31 -8.58 19.70
N TYR A 175 -7.13 -9.81 19.22
CA TYR A 175 -8.07 -10.90 19.46
C TYR A 175 -8.19 -11.25 20.95
N SER A 176 -7.08 -11.22 21.69
CA SER A 176 -7.04 -11.61 23.11
C SER A 176 -7.88 -10.66 23.96
N ASN A 177 -7.83 -9.36 23.63
CA ASN A 177 -8.55 -8.31 24.36
C ASN A 177 -9.85 -7.87 23.67
N SER A 178 -10.18 -8.47 22.52
CA SER A 178 -11.33 -8.09 21.69
C SER A 178 -11.43 -6.59 21.39
N SER A 179 -10.29 -5.93 21.22
CA SER A 179 -10.20 -4.46 21.11
C SER A 179 -9.36 -4.04 19.91
N TRP A 180 -9.44 -2.76 19.56
CA TRP A 180 -8.61 -2.16 18.51
C TRP A 180 -7.59 -1.25 19.18
N PHE A 181 -6.34 -1.31 18.72
CA PHE A 181 -5.28 -0.43 19.17
C PHE A 181 -4.57 0.24 17.99
N SER A 182 -3.97 1.39 18.25
CA SER A 182 -3.20 2.13 17.26
C SER A 182 -1.84 1.48 17.03
N ASP A 183 -1.56 1.05 15.80
CA ASP A 183 -0.25 0.51 15.43
C ASP A 183 0.70 1.62 14.98
N ILE A 184 0.17 2.56 14.19
CA ILE A 184 0.88 3.75 13.76
C ILE A 184 -0.09 4.92 13.54
N GLU A 185 0.34 6.12 13.94
CA GLU A 185 -0.34 7.39 13.71
C GLU A 185 0.58 8.31 12.92
N TYR A 186 0.11 8.93 11.86
CA TYR A 186 0.79 10.00 11.14
C TYR A 186 0.23 11.32 11.64
N THR A 187 1.00 11.97 12.51
CA THR A 187 0.54 13.09 13.34
C THR A 187 0.71 14.44 12.65
N GLN A 188 1.70 14.57 11.75
CA GLN A 188 1.98 15.83 11.06
C GLN A 188 2.28 15.60 9.58
N PHE A 189 1.87 16.57 8.77
CA PHE A 189 2.08 16.59 7.32
C PHE A 189 2.53 17.98 6.88
N ASP A 190 3.23 18.08 5.75
CA ASP A 190 3.50 19.36 5.10
C ASP A 190 2.30 19.82 4.25
N ASN A 191 2.39 21.04 3.71
CA ASN A 191 1.38 21.61 2.81
C ASN A 191 1.27 20.91 1.43
N LYS A 192 2.11 19.90 1.15
CA LYS A 192 2.03 19.01 -0.02
C LYS A 192 1.44 17.65 0.33
N GLY A 193 1.13 17.43 1.62
CA GLY A 193 0.60 16.18 2.14
C GLY A 193 1.66 15.09 2.31
N ASN A 194 2.94 15.45 2.36
CA ASN A 194 3.99 14.53 2.78
C ASN A 194 3.94 14.36 4.30
N VAL A 195 4.14 13.13 4.77
CA VAL A 195 4.25 12.85 6.22
C VAL A 195 5.50 13.52 6.77
N LEU A 196 5.39 14.24 7.89
CA LEU A 196 6.52 14.82 8.60
C LEU A 196 6.81 14.10 9.92
N GLU A 197 5.79 13.51 10.53
CA GLU A 197 5.89 12.82 11.81
C GLU A 197 4.94 11.63 11.85
N SER A 198 5.44 10.53 12.44
CA SER A 198 4.62 9.39 12.84
C SER A 198 4.92 8.98 14.27
N LYS A 199 3.94 8.40 14.94
CA LYS A 199 4.04 7.80 16.27
C LYS A 199 3.68 6.32 16.18
N ASP A 200 4.54 5.44 16.67
CA ASP A 200 4.25 4.01 16.72
C ASP A 200 3.36 3.64 17.93
N LYS A 201 2.97 2.36 18.02
CA LYS A 201 2.18 1.81 19.13
C LYS A 201 2.78 2.00 20.52
N ASN A 202 4.10 2.18 20.63
CA ASN A 202 4.80 2.42 21.89
C ASN A 202 4.88 3.91 22.22
N GLY A 203 4.31 4.78 21.39
CA GLY A 203 4.39 6.23 21.54
C GLY A 203 5.67 6.84 20.96
N GLN A 204 6.49 6.07 20.23
CA GLN A 204 7.77 6.53 19.74
C GLN A 204 7.62 7.31 18.45
N PHE A 205 8.16 8.54 18.43
CA PHE A 205 8.17 9.38 17.25
C PHE A 205 9.22 8.96 16.22
N SER A 206 8.84 9.11 14.95
CA SER A 206 9.74 9.13 13.80
C SER A 206 9.44 10.36 12.96
N CYS A 207 10.47 11.09 12.57
CA CYS A 207 10.36 12.28 11.74
C CYS A 207 10.88 12.04 10.32
N TYR A 208 10.29 12.76 9.37
CA TYR A 208 10.56 12.64 7.94
C TYR A 208 10.82 14.03 7.38
N VAL A 209 12.03 14.25 6.87
CA VAL A 209 12.46 15.52 6.29
C VAL A 209 12.43 15.39 4.79
N TRP A 210 11.69 16.27 4.12
CA TRP A 210 11.57 16.28 2.67
C TRP A 210 12.40 17.40 2.06
N GLY A 211 13.09 17.05 0.96
CA GLY A 211 13.93 17.94 0.19
C GLY A 211 13.55 17.98 -1.28
N TYR A 212 14.37 18.67 -2.08
CA TYR A 212 14.09 18.91 -3.50
C TYR A 212 12.68 19.47 -3.74
N ASN A 213 12.30 20.48 -2.96
CA ASN A 213 10.98 21.10 -2.93
C ASN A 213 9.85 20.13 -2.58
N GLY A 214 10.13 19.15 -1.72
CA GLY A 214 9.15 18.18 -1.23
C GLY A 214 8.97 16.95 -2.11
N LEU A 215 9.91 16.69 -3.04
CA LEU A 215 9.85 15.56 -3.96
C LEU A 215 10.46 14.29 -3.38
N TYR A 216 11.51 14.41 -2.55
CA TYR A 216 12.26 13.26 -2.05
C TYR A 216 12.48 13.36 -0.54
N LEU A 217 12.38 12.23 0.15
CA LEU A 217 12.73 12.12 1.57
C LEU A 217 14.25 12.25 1.70
N VAL A 218 14.76 13.27 2.38
CA VAL A 218 16.21 13.49 2.54
C VAL A 218 16.73 13.06 3.92
N ALA A 219 15.84 12.90 4.91
CA ALA A 219 16.19 12.24 6.16
C ALA A 219 15.01 11.54 6.83
N LYS A 220 15.31 10.43 7.50
CA LYS A 220 14.42 9.75 8.44
C LYS A 220 15.09 9.73 9.81
N VAL A 221 14.41 10.24 10.83
CA VAL A 221 14.89 10.29 12.22
C VAL A 221 14.00 9.39 13.06
N GLU A 222 14.56 8.34 13.64
CA GLU A 222 13.86 7.34 14.43
C GLU A 222 14.43 7.34 15.86
N GLY A 223 13.62 6.95 16.84
CA GLY A 223 14.07 6.89 18.23
C GLY A 223 13.52 7.99 19.12
N GLY A 224 12.33 8.54 18.80
CA GLY A 224 11.48 9.20 19.79
C GLY A 224 11.53 10.71 19.79
N LEU A 225 12.35 11.31 18.92
CA LEU A 225 12.39 12.74 18.76
C LEU A 225 11.17 13.20 17.94
N SER A 226 10.31 14.05 18.53
CA SER A 226 9.21 14.68 17.81
C SER A 226 9.72 15.74 16.82
N LEU A 227 8.87 16.13 15.88
CA LEU A 227 9.21 17.08 14.83
C LEU A 227 9.54 18.46 15.41
N ASP A 228 8.84 18.87 16.47
CA ASP A 228 9.09 20.16 17.12
C ASP A 228 10.49 20.24 17.72
N TRP A 229 10.94 19.16 18.37
CA TRP A 229 12.31 19.08 18.88
C TRP A 229 13.35 19.01 17.75
N LEU A 230 13.04 18.32 16.65
CA LEU A 230 13.90 18.26 15.47
C LEU A 230 14.10 19.65 14.84
N LYS A 231 13.01 20.42 14.67
CA LYS A 231 13.02 21.80 14.14
C LYS A 231 13.87 22.73 14.99
N LEU A 232 13.81 22.60 16.31
CA LEU A 232 14.62 23.41 17.24
C LEU A 232 16.11 23.00 17.24
N ALA A 233 16.42 21.75 16.90
CA ALA A 233 17.79 21.23 16.95
C ALA A 233 18.60 21.55 15.70
N ILE A 234 17.96 21.63 14.53
CA ILE A 234 18.63 21.77 13.24
C ILE A 234 18.20 23.07 12.56
N ASN A 235 19.14 24.01 12.47
CA ASN A 235 18.94 25.28 11.77
C ASN A 235 18.55 25.02 10.30
N GLY A 236 17.49 25.70 9.83
CA GLY A 236 16.95 25.53 8.48
C GLY A 236 15.77 24.56 8.39
N LEU A 237 15.36 23.90 9.48
CA LEU A 237 14.16 23.06 9.51
C LEU A 237 12.91 23.74 10.09
N SER A 238 13.01 24.96 10.63
CA SER A 238 11.93 25.68 11.32
C SER A 238 10.60 25.64 10.56
N ASP A 239 10.67 25.89 9.25
CA ASP A 239 9.50 26.06 8.39
C ASP A 239 9.19 24.83 7.52
N ILE A 240 9.75 23.66 7.84
CA ILE A 240 9.60 22.47 6.97
C ILE A 240 8.15 22.00 6.79
N SER A 241 7.24 22.45 7.65
CA SER A 241 5.80 22.21 7.51
C SER A 241 5.15 22.96 6.36
N THR A 242 5.74 24.08 5.92
CA THR A 242 5.22 24.91 4.82
C THR A 242 6.20 25.02 3.65
N THR A 243 7.50 24.88 3.92
CA THR A 243 8.57 25.04 2.94
C THR A 243 9.56 23.87 3.08
N PRO A 244 9.33 22.76 2.35
CA PRO A 244 10.32 21.68 2.28
C PRO A 244 11.68 22.19 1.81
N LEU A 245 12.75 21.46 2.13
CA LEU A 245 14.10 21.84 1.69
C LEU A 245 14.17 21.88 0.16
N SER A 246 14.92 22.82 -0.40
CA SER A 246 15.10 22.95 -1.85
C SER A 246 16.05 21.91 -2.45
N GLY A 247 16.85 21.23 -1.61
CA GLY A 247 17.85 20.25 -2.01
C GLY A 247 18.02 19.12 -1.00
N ALA A 248 19.25 18.64 -0.85
CA ALA A 248 19.63 17.58 0.08
C ALA A 248 19.52 18.01 1.57
N MET A 249 19.76 17.07 2.46
CA MET A 249 19.80 17.34 3.90
C MET A 249 20.94 18.30 4.26
N ILE A 250 20.77 19.05 5.35
CA ILE A 250 21.78 19.95 5.91
C ILE A 250 22.98 19.12 6.41
N ASN A 251 24.20 19.46 5.95
CA ASN A 251 25.42 18.64 6.12
C ASN A 251 25.68 18.19 7.57
N ASP A 252 25.46 19.05 8.57
CA ASP A 252 25.77 18.74 9.97
C ASP A 252 24.61 18.12 10.77
N ALA A 253 23.45 17.95 10.15
CA ALA A 253 22.24 17.46 10.83
C ALA A 253 22.48 16.13 11.55
N GLN A 254 23.14 15.17 10.90
CA GLN A 254 23.40 13.86 11.47
C GLN A 254 24.36 13.93 12.67
N ASN A 255 25.39 14.78 12.60
CA ASN A 255 26.35 14.98 13.68
C ASN A 255 25.68 15.66 14.90
N ILE A 256 24.81 16.65 14.66
CA ILE A 256 24.03 17.31 15.72
C ILE A 256 23.14 16.30 16.45
N ILE A 257 22.38 15.48 15.70
CA ILE A 257 21.50 14.46 16.28
C ILE A 257 22.29 13.43 17.06
N LYS A 258 23.38 12.89 16.49
CA LYS A 258 24.22 11.89 17.15
C LYS A 258 24.84 12.42 18.44
N LYS A 259 25.27 13.69 18.47
CA LYS A 259 25.87 14.32 19.65
C LYS A 259 24.84 14.59 20.75
N ARG A 260 23.65 15.08 20.40
CA ARG A 260 22.62 15.49 21.36
C ARG A 260 21.76 14.33 21.85
N TRP A 261 21.51 13.34 20.98
CA TRP A 261 20.69 12.16 21.27
C TRP A 261 21.31 10.89 20.65
N PRO A 262 22.29 10.26 21.31
CA PRO A 262 22.99 9.07 20.79
C PRO A 262 22.09 7.85 20.50
N SER A 263 20.95 7.76 21.19
CA SER A 263 19.93 6.73 20.99
C SER A 263 19.08 6.96 19.73
N VAL A 264 18.96 8.22 19.28
CA VAL A 264 18.21 8.60 18.08
C VAL A 264 19.02 8.23 16.83
N LYS A 265 18.35 7.65 15.86
CA LYS A 265 18.94 7.13 14.62
C LYS A 265 18.47 7.96 13.45
N MET A 266 19.41 8.64 12.80
CA MET A 266 19.13 9.44 11.61
C MET A 266 19.77 8.78 10.39
N THR A 267 18.95 8.47 9.39
CA THR A 267 19.40 8.05 8.06
C THR A 267 19.19 9.20 7.08
N VAL A 268 20.23 9.53 6.31
CA VAL A 268 20.20 10.60 5.30
C VAL A 268 20.19 9.99 3.91
N TYR A 269 19.44 10.61 3.00
CA TYR A 269 19.32 10.22 1.60
C TYR A 269 19.64 11.41 0.70
N GLU A 270 20.48 11.18 -0.32
CA GLU A 270 20.74 12.15 -1.38
C GLU A 270 20.26 11.58 -2.72
N TYR A 271 19.85 12.47 -3.62
CA TYR A 271 19.30 12.11 -4.92
C TYR A 271 19.97 12.90 -6.03
N ILE A 272 20.06 12.27 -7.20
CA ILE A 272 20.21 12.96 -8.48
C ILE A 272 18.78 13.16 -9.02
N PRO A 273 18.28 14.42 -9.13
CA PRO A 273 16.94 14.68 -9.65
C PRO A 273 16.69 13.97 -10.99
N PHE A 274 15.51 13.40 -11.15
CA PHE A 274 15.08 12.64 -12.34
C PHE A 274 15.88 11.37 -12.67
N VAL A 275 16.87 11.00 -11.85
CA VAL A 275 17.65 9.76 -12.02
C VAL A 275 17.33 8.78 -10.89
N GLY A 276 17.60 9.16 -9.64
CA GLY A 276 17.37 8.28 -8.51
C GLY A 276 18.20 8.62 -7.28
N LEU A 277 18.09 7.76 -6.28
CA LEU A 277 18.88 7.82 -5.04
C LEU A 277 20.37 7.69 -5.39
N SER A 278 21.20 8.59 -4.91
CA SER A 278 22.65 8.62 -5.16
C SER A 278 23.48 8.25 -3.94
N LYS A 279 22.99 8.54 -2.73
CA LYS A 279 23.71 8.25 -1.48
C LYS A 279 22.75 7.93 -0.34
N ILE A 280 23.11 6.97 0.49
CA ILE A 280 22.56 6.76 1.83
C ILE A 280 23.67 6.91 2.85
N ILE A 281 23.43 7.67 3.90
CA ILE A 281 24.27 7.70 5.10
C ILE A 281 23.46 7.11 6.25
N ASN A 282 23.84 5.93 6.71
CA ASN A 282 23.13 5.24 7.78
C ASN A 282 23.41 5.89 9.16
N PRO A 283 22.70 5.51 10.24
CA PRO A 283 22.87 6.12 11.56
C PRO A 283 24.27 5.95 12.17
N SER A 284 25.07 4.99 11.70
CA SER A 284 26.46 4.81 12.12
C SER A 284 27.45 5.71 11.37
N GLY A 285 27.01 6.41 10.32
CA GLY A 285 27.84 7.21 9.41
C GLY A 285 28.40 6.42 8.23
N LYS A 286 28.02 5.15 8.05
CA LYS A 286 28.45 4.38 6.87
C LYS A 286 27.68 4.87 5.65
N VAL A 287 28.42 5.03 4.55
CA VAL A 287 27.93 5.55 3.29
C VAL A 287 27.74 4.40 2.29
N THR A 288 26.62 4.42 1.58
CA THR A 288 26.36 3.62 0.38
C THR A 288 26.07 4.57 -0.78
N GLU A 289 26.82 4.47 -1.87
CA GLU A 289 26.64 5.30 -3.07
C GLU A 289 26.11 4.46 -4.23
N TYR A 290 25.20 5.05 -4.99
CA TYR A 290 24.52 4.45 -6.14
C TYR A 290 24.99 5.14 -7.40
N LEU A 291 25.56 4.35 -8.31
CA LEU A 291 26.15 4.82 -9.55
C LEU A 291 25.20 4.52 -10.71
N TYR A 292 25.02 5.50 -11.59
CA TYR A 292 24.17 5.38 -12.76
C TYR A 292 24.99 5.52 -14.03
N ASN A 293 24.57 4.86 -15.10
CA ASN A 293 25.11 5.09 -16.43
C ASN A 293 24.50 6.37 -17.06
N ALA A 294 24.98 6.77 -18.24
CA ALA A 294 24.50 7.96 -18.94
C ALA A 294 22.99 7.93 -19.29
N SER A 295 22.36 6.75 -19.32
CA SER A 295 20.92 6.59 -19.55
C SER A 295 20.08 6.61 -18.26
N GLY A 296 20.70 6.87 -17.10
CA GLY A 296 20.01 6.89 -15.80
C GLY A 296 19.67 5.51 -15.23
N LYS A 297 20.25 4.42 -15.76
CA LYS A 297 20.09 3.07 -15.20
C LYS A 297 21.16 2.79 -14.14
N LEU A 298 20.79 2.11 -13.06
CA LEU A 298 21.70 1.76 -11.95
C LEU A 298 22.84 0.85 -12.46
N LYS A 299 24.06 1.37 -12.53
CA LYS A 299 25.25 0.64 -12.99
C LYS A 299 25.97 -0.07 -11.86
N GLY A 300 25.93 0.47 -10.64
CA GLY A 300 26.63 -0.14 -9.52
C GLY A 300 26.30 0.47 -8.18
N ILE A 301 26.72 -0.21 -7.13
CA ILE A 301 26.60 0.22 -5.74
C ILE A 301 27.98 0.08 -5.10
N LYS A 302 28.46 1.12 -4.42
CA LYS A 302 29.74 1.11 -3.70
C LYS A 302 29.58 1.62 -2.27
N ASP A 303 30.53 1.29 -1.42
CA ASP A 303 30.62 1.84 -0.07
C ASP A 303 31.36 3.20 -0.03
N GLY A 304 31.42 3.81 1.15
CA GLY A 304 32.13 5.07 1.39
C GLY A 304 33.66 5.01 1.21
N ASN A 305 34.24 3.81 1.08
CA ASN A 305 35.67 3.61 0.80
C ASN A 305 35.92 3.37 -0.70
N ASN A 306 34.93 3.63 -1.55
CA ASN A 306 34.93 3.33 -2.98
C ASN A 306 35.01 1.84 -3.33
N GLN A 307 34.75 0.92 -2.40
CA GLN A 307 34.68 -0.50 -2.71
C GLN A 307 33.35 -0.82 -3.41
N LEU A 308 33.44 -1.39 -4.60
CA LEU A 308 32.28 -1.85 -5.36
C LEU A 308 31.64 -3.06 -4.66
N LEU A 309 30.36 -2.93 -4.33
CA LEU A 309 29.56 -3.98 -3.69
C LEU A 309 28.76 -4.77 -4.74
N ASN A 310 28.23 -4.06 -5.73
CA ASN A 310 27.41 -4.63 -6.80
C ASN A 310 27.67 -3.91 -8.13
N GLU A 311 27.60 -4.64 -9.23
CA GLU A 311 27.66 -4.11 -10.59
C GLU A 311 26.53 -4.72 -11.44
N TYR A 312 25.98 -3.92 -12.35
CA TYR A 312 24.87 -4.30 -13.22
C TYR A 312 25.16 -3.95 -14.67
N PHE A 313 24.86 -4.90 -15.56
CA PHE A 313 24.99 -4.77 -17.00
C PHE A 313 23.61 -4.86 -17.64
N TYR A 314 23.35 -4.00 -18.62
CA TYR A 314 22.08 -3.97 -19.34
C TYR A 314 22.33 -4.25 -20.82
N SER A 315 21.49 -5.10 -21.43
CA SER A 315 21.46 -5.22 -22.89
C SER A 315 21.08 -3.88 -23.52
N SER A 316 21.70 -3.56 -24.64
CA SER A 316 21.39 -2.37 -25.45
C SER A 316 19.98 -2.41 -26.06
N ASP A 317 19.35 -3.58 -26.17
CA ASP A 317 18.06 -3.77 -26.86
C ASP A 317 16.88 -4.12 -25.93
N ASN A 318 17.08 -4.19 -24.61
CA ASN A 318 16.09 -4.64 -23.62
C ASN A 318 15.39 -5.98 -23.96
N LYS A 319 15.98 -6.84 -24.81
CA LYS A 319 15.48 -8.20 -25.01
C LYS A 319 16.12 -9.12 -23.97
N LEU A 320 15.29 -10.05 -23.47
CA LEU A 320 15.62 -11.03 -22.43
C LEU A 320 16.84 -11.88 -22.79
#